data_AF-A0A1V5E1G6-F1
#
_entry.id   AF-A0A1V5E1G6-F1
#
_cell.length_a   1.000
_cell.length_b   1.000
_cell.length_c   1.000
_cell.angle_alpha   90.00
_cell.angle_beta   90.00
_cell.angle_gamma   90.00
#
_symmetry.space_group_name_H-M   'P 1'
#
loop_
_entity.id
_entity.type
_entity.pdbx_description
1 polymer ?
#
loop_
_entity_poly.entity_id
_entity_poly.type
_entity_poly.pdbx_seq_one_letter_code
_entity_poly.pdbx_strand_id
1 'polypeptide(L)'
;MKKKRWNLFTLSAVLIIVSFTLFSGIQIYAAYNHEGDKDSLNFREAYPNRIGSKLDSCTLCHRGGSYMSGKKPVTLGSCQWCHYKTNYGAESSEANLLETLNSYGLAYKNKWSTEGRTAAALLAIAGVDSDNDGYSNEQEINAGTYPGDATDDPSKIPAPSRVLSLPELEKMAQHTQFMLMNASKSDDSYTEYKGIALEALIRAIMLDSATGITVYAPDGFATYHPLDPSANSNTYHVLGIYPQGTFYYDKQADMATNPSTGWCNYSSPSAAGRETGEAISNPDDLKMMLAFKRDGEYLTPGELNLSNKLDGEGPYRIVPPQKTPGPPDQRSTAVNATDGNTWKWPYNENNAINDHNAGFSSRTVTMIKVEPLPPGTTDINTMEAGWPYVDGKKVIIYGAIDPRPLLRTYTNLDILINTIKAKKAAAFRNKSSQLALVKKLEAIKKQVARKAYTGALTALKQDVVEKMDGYLSGGVDANDWVTDLKVQKQLCTDIQKIWIALVILGG
;
A
#
# COMPACT_ATOMS: atom_id res chain seq x y z
N MET A 1 46.04 54.05 12.83
CA MET A 1 45.85 52.58 12.90
C MET A 1 44.71 52.24 13.86
N LYS A 2 43.47 52.09 13.38
CA LYS A 2 42.33 51.67 14.21
C LYS A 2 42.15 50.16 14.07
N LYS A 3 42.46 49.41 15.13
CA LYS A 3 42.23 47.95 15.20
C LYS A 3 40.73 47.67 15.30
N LYS A 4 40.18 47.01 14.28
CA LYS A 4 38.79 46.59 14.20
C LYS A 4 38.59 45.40 15.14
N ARG A 5 37.92 45.63 16.28
CA ARG A 5 37.51 44.55 17.20
C ARG A 5 36.46 43.70 16.50
N TRP A 6 36.81 42.47 16.17
CA TRP A 6 35.82 41.47 15.76
C TRP A 6 35.06 41.01 17.01
N ASN A 7 33.73 41.18 16.98
CA ASN A 7 32.86 40.75 18.06
C ASN A 7 32.90 39.23 18.17
N LEU A 8 33.34 38.74 19.34
CA LEU A 8 33.39 37.32 19.67
C LEU A 8 32.02 36.62 19.50
N PHE A 9 30.92 37.37 19.64
CA PHE A 9 29.54 36.87 19.49
C PHE A 9 29.16 36.49 18.05
N THR A 10 29.75 37.12 17.04
CA THR A 10 29.47 36.77 15.64
C THR A 10 30.14 35.47 15.19
N LEU A 11 31.26 35.08 15.81
CA LEU A 11 31.90 33.79 15.51
C LEU A 11 31.16 32.61 16.14
N SER A 12 30.61 32.78 17.35
CA SER A 12 29.81 31.76 18.03
C SER A 12 28.48 31.47 17.32
N ALA A 13 27.81 32.49 16.78
CA ALA A 13 26.56 32.32 16.04
C ALA A 13 26.79 31.59 14.69
N VAL A 14 27.90 31.87 14.00
CA VAL A 14 28.25 31.18 12.74
C VAL A 14 28.65 29.72 13.00
N LEU A 15 29.37 29.43 14.09
CA LEU A 15 29.72 28.06 14.47
C LEU A 15 28.50 27.22 14.90
N ILE A 16 27.52 27.82 15.58
CA ILE A 16 26.28 27.12 15.96
C ILE A 16 25.40 26.85 14.74
N ILE A 17 25.31 27.79 13.78
CA ILE A 17 24.55 27.60 12.54
C ILE A 17 25.23 26.56 11.63
N VAL A 18 26.57 26.58 11.51
CA VAL A 18 27.32 25.58 10.75
C VAL A 18 27.23 24.19 11.39
N SER A 19 27.21 24.10 12.73
CA SER A 19 27.01 22.83 13.45
C SER A 19 25.58 22.30 13.30
N PHE A 20 24.55 23.16 13.29
CA PHE A 20 23.17 22.74 13.01
C PHE A 20 22.94 22.30 11.55
N THR A 21 23.67 22.86 10.59
CA THR A 21 23.60 22.42 9.19
C THR A 21 24.44 21.16 8.89
N LEU A 22 25.43 20.83 9.73
CA LEU A 22 26.21 19.58 9.59
C LEU A 22 25.54 18.37 10.25
N PHE A 23 24.57 18.58 11.15
CA PHE A 23 23.77 17.50 11.74
C PHE A 23 22.50 17.16 10.95
N SER A 24 22.21 17.84 9.84
CA SER A 24 21.06 17.54 8.97
C SER A 24 21.29 16.33 8.03
N GLY A 25 22.46 15.68 8.10
CA GLY A 25 22.94 14.79 7.05
C GLY A 25 23.19 13.32 7.43
N ILE A 26 22.90 12.89 8.66
CA ILE A 26 22.94 11.47 9.00
C ILE A 26 21.50 11.00 9.12
N GLN A 27 20.87 10.71 7.97
CA GLN A 27 19.78 9.76 7.99
C GLN A 27 20.41 8.42 8.37
N ILE A 28 20.29 8.05 9.65
CA ILE A 28 20.59 6.70 10.09
C ILE A 28 19.51 5.84 9.46
N TYR A 29 19.79 5.32 8.26
CA TYR A 29 19.03 4.20 7.74
C TYR A 29 19.25 3.07 8.74
N ALA A 30 18.25 2.82 9.57
CA ALA A 30 18.23 1.62 10.41
C ALA A 30 18.19 0.45 9.44
N ALA A 31 19.37 -0.06 9.11
CA ALA A 31 19.53 -1.17 8.22
C ALA A 31 18.83 -2.39 8.86
N TYR A 32 18.12 -3.15 8.05
CA TYR A 32 17.30 -4.27 8.52
C TYR A 32 18.17 -5.22 9.35
N ASN A 33 17.81 -5.44 10.62
CA ASN A 33 18.48 -6.35 11.53
C ASN A 33 17.40 -7.18 12.22
N HIS A 34 17.12 -8.35 11.66
CA HIS A 34 16.06 -9.24 12.13
C HIS A 34 16.68 -10.43 12.91
N GLU A 35 16.17 -10.71 14.12
CA GLU A 35 16.46 -11.90 14.95
C GLU A 35 17.90 -12.45 14.95
N GLY A 36 18.90 -11.59 15.14
CA GLY A 36 20.29 -12.04 15.25
C GLY A 36 20.96 -12.39 13.92
N ASP A 37 20.47 -11.79 12.82
CA ASP A 37 21.11 -11.83 11.51
C ASP A 37 22.58 -11.35 11.58
N LYS A 38 23.47 -12.20 11.06
CA LYS A 38 24.91 -11.94 10.96
C LYS A 38 25.33 -11.59 9.53
N ASP A 39 24.54 -11.97 8.54
CA ASP A 39 24.94 -11.88 7.14
C ASP A 39 24.84 -10.45 6.64
N SER A 40 23.86 -9.67 7.10
CA SER A 40 23.82 -8.23 6.80
C SER A 40 25.06 -7.50 7.33
N LEU A 41 25.57 -7.85 8.52
CA LEU A 41 26.80 -7.25 9.04
C LEU A 41 28.03 -7.63 8.18
N ASN A 42 28.15 -8.91 7.84
CA ASN A 42 29.23 -9.38 6.96
C ASN A 42 29.17 -8.72 5.57
N PHE A 43 27.97 -8.51 5.02
CA PHE A 43 27.79 -7.81 3.74
C PHE A 43 28.23 -6.35 3.82
N ARG A 44 27.84 -5.63 4.87
CA ARG A 44 28.25 -4.23 5.09
C ARG A 44 29.76 -4.09 5.28
N GLU A 45 30.41 -5.09 5.88
CA GLU A 45 31.86 -5.14 6.01
C GLU A 45 32.55 -5.42 4.66
N ALA A 46 32.03 -6.37 3.86
CA ALA A 46 32.57 -6.68 2.54
C ALA A 46 32.34 -5.56 1.51
N TYR A 47 31.19 -4.87 1.58
CA TYR A 47 30.75 -3.87 0.60
C TYR A 47 30.24 -2.59 1.29
N PRO A 48 31.13 -1.82 1.94
CA PRO A 48 30.74 -0.64 2.73
C PRO A 48 30.08 0.48 1.90
N ASN A 49 30.33 0.50 0.58
CA ASN A 49 29.69 1.43 -0.36
C ASN A 49 28.24 1.06 -0.70
N ARG A 50 27.72 -0.08 -0.22
CA ARG A 50 26.35 -0.56 -0.47
C ARG A 50 25.43 -0.49 0.74
N ILE A 51 25.91 0.03 1.86
CA ILE A 51 25.11 0.27 3.07
C ILE A 51 23.92 1.18 2.71
N GLY A 52 22.71 0.76 3.08
CA GLY A 52 21.47 1.50 2.78
C GLY A 52 20.96 1.40 1.33
N SER A 53 21.61 0.61 0.47
CA SER A 53 21.07 0.25 -0.85
C SER A 53 20.07 -0.92 -0.74
N LYS A 54 19.36 -1.26 -1.82
CA LYS A 54 18.46 -2.43 -1.84
C LYS A 54 19.15 -3.76 -1.53
N LEU A 55 20.47 -3.83 -1.73
CA LEU A 55 21.29 -4.99 -1.42
C LEU A 55 21.55 -5.17 0.08
N ASP A 56 21.35 -4.12 0.89
CA ASP A 56 21.42 -4.19 2.36
C ASP A 56 20.08 -4.70 2.94
N SER A 57 19.65 -5.88 2.46
CA SER A 57 18.40 -6.53 2.84
C SER A 57 18.50 -8.06 2.75
N CYS A 58 17.60 -8.77 3.44
CA CYS A 58 17.57 -10.24 3.39
C CYS A 58 17.40 -10.79 1.96
N THR A 59 16.76 -10.03 1.05
CA THR A 59 16.57 -10.43 -0.34
C THR A 59 17.89 -10.64 -1.10
N LEU A 60 19.00 -10.05 -0.63
CA LEU A 60 20.31 -10.30 -1.21
C LEU A 60 20.69 -11.79 -1.22
N CYS A 61 20.45 -12.49 -0.10
CA CYS A 61 20.80 -13.91 0.05
C CYS A 61 19.57 -14.84 0.05
N HIS A 62 18.37 -14.28 0.22
CA HIS A 62 17.14 -15.05 0.37
C HIS A 62 16.15 -14.77 -0.76
N ARG A 63 15.44 -15.82 -1.17
CA ARG A 63 14.37 -15.75 -2.16
C ARG A 63 12.99 -15.85 -1.49
N GLY A 64 11.99 -15.33 -2.19
CA GLY A 64 10.61 -15.73 -1.98
C GLY A 64 10.36 -17.18 -2.41
N GLY A 65 9.14 -17.64 -2.21
CA GLY A 65 8.74 -18.97 -2.66
C GLY A 65 7.24 -19.12 -2.73
N SER A 66 6.79 -20.31 -3.08
CA SER A 66 5.36 -20.60 -3.19
C SER A 66 5.02 -21.94 -2.57
N TYR A 67 3.86 -22.03 -1.93
CA TYR A 67 3.30 -23.28 -1.45
C TYR A 67 1.87 -23.45 -1.95
N MET A 68 1.37 -24.68 -1.90
CA MET A 68 -0.01 -24.98 -2.26
C MET A 68 -0.90 -24.84 -1.03
N SER A 69 -1.85 -23.91 -1.09
CA SER A 69 -3.00 -23.89 -0.18
C SER A 69 -4.16 -24.57 -0.88
N GLY A 70 -4.35 -25.87 -0.59
CA GLY A 70 -5.26 -26.74 -1.35
C GLY A 70 -4.81 -26.88 -2.81
N LYS A 71 -5.64 -26.43 -3.77
CA LYS A 71 -5.33 -26.49 -5.21
C LYS A 71 -4.72 -25.19 -5.77
N LYS A 72 -4.39 -24.20 -4.93
CA LYS A 72 -3.93 -22.88 -5.38
C LYS A 72 -2.52 -22.57 -4.88
N PRO A 73 -1.63 -22.06 -5.74
CA PRO A 73 -0.33 -21.57 -5.32
C PRO A 73 -0.50 -20.24 -4.57
N VAL A 74 0.18 -20.11 -3.43
CA VAL A 74 0.36 -18.88 -2.66
C VAL A 74 1.83 -18.51 -2.76
N THR A 75 2.12 -17.33 -3.29
CA THR A 75 3.49 -16.80 -3.43
C THR A 75 3.78 -15.85 -2.27
N LEU A 76 4.96 -15.97 -1.69
CA LEU A 76 5.46 -15.22 -0.54
C LEU A 76 6.77 -14.52 -0.91
N GLY A 77 6.98 -13.31 -0.38
CA GLY A 77 8.29 -12.64 -0.44
C GLY A 77 9.35 -13.35 0.39
N SER A 78 10.60 -12.88 0.34
CA SER A 78 11.75 -13.53 1.01
C SER A 78 11.55 -13.70 2.52
N CYS A 79 11.16 -12.64 3.24
CA CYS A 79 10.90 -12.72 4.68
C CYS A 79 9.74 -13.66 5.01
N GLN A 80 8.62 -13.57 4.27
CA GLN A 80 7.45 -14.41 4.49
C GLN A 80 7.73 -15.89 4.20
N TRP A 81 8.49 -16.17 3.15
CA TRP A 81 8.92 -17.52 2.80
C TRP A 81 9.84 -18.08 3.88
N CYS A 82 10.75 -17.26 4.42
CA CYS A 82 11.59 -17.63 5.56
C CYS A 82 10.74 -17.99 6.79
N HIS A 83 9.80 -17.14 7.19
CA HIS A 83 8.91 -17.42 8.32
C HIS A 83 8.03 -18.64 8.09
N TYR A 84 7.56 -18.86 6.86
CA TYR A 84 6.79 -20.03 6.49
C TYR A 84 7.62 -21.32 6.62
N LYS A 85 8.86 -21.32 6.09
CA LYS A 85 9.73 -22.50 6.12
C LYS A 85 10.32 -22.81 7.47
N THR A 86 10.60 -21.79 8.27
CA THR A 86 11.23 -21.95 9.59
C THR A 86 10.23 -21.95 10.73
N ASN A 87 8.92 -21.82 10.46
CA ASN A 87 7.89 -21.63 11.49
C ASN A 87 8.29 -20.54 12.49
N TYR A 88 8.57 -19.34 11.98
CA TYR A 88 9.10 -18.22 12.76
C TYR A 88 10.34 -18.58 13.59
N GLY A 89 11.30 -19.28 12.98
CA GLY A 89 12.55 -19.69 13.60
C GLY A 89 12.47 -20.96 14.45
N ALA A 90 11.28 -21.45 14.81
CA ALA A 90 11.10 -22.65 15.64
C ALA A 90 11.61 -23.93 14.95
N GLU A 91 11.62 -23.95 13.62
CA GLU A 91 12.00 -25.08 12.76
C GLU A 91 13.14 -24.70 11.81
N SER A 92 14.21 -24.11 12.36
CA SER A 92 15.41 -23.68 11.61
C SER A 92 16.35 -24.83 11.26
N SER A 93 15.82 -25.93 10.73
CA SER A 93 16.65 -27.03 10.23
C SER A 93 17.46 -26.57 8.99
N GLU A 94 18.61 -27.20 8.76
CA GLU A 94 19.45 -26.92 7.59
C GLU A 94 18.66 -27.02 6.27
N ALA A 95 17.79 -28.04 6.16
CA ALA A 95 16.94 -28.22 4.99
C ALA A 95 15.98 -27.04 4.79
N ASN A 96 15.30 -26.62 5.86
CA ASN A 96 14.36 -25.48 5.79
C ASN A 96 15.08 -24.18 5.42
N LEU A 97 16.27 -23.94 6.00
CA LEU A 97 17.06 -22.74 5.70
C LEU A 97 17.54 -22.72 4.24
N LEU A 98 18.01 -23.86 3.72
CA LEU A 98 18.44 -23.98 2.32
C LEU A 98 17.31 -23.66 1.33
N GLU A 99 16.06 -23.99 1.65
CA GLU A 99 14.92 -23.66 0.79
C GLU A 99 14.65 -22.15 0.68
N THR A 100 15.14 -21.36 1.62
CA THR A 100 14.97 -19.90 1.66
C THR A 100 16.07 -19.15 0.92
N LEU A 101 17.21 -19.79 0.62
CA LEU A 101 18.34 -19.13 -0.03
C LEU A 101 18.11 -18.99 -1.54
N ASN A 102 18.55 -17.87 -2.10
CA ASN A 102 18.75 -17.73 -3.55
C ASN A 102 20.12 -18.31 -3.95
N SER A 103 20.48 -18.25 -5.23
CA SER A 103 21.74 -18.81 -5.72
C SER A 103 22.97 -18.10 -5.14
N TYR A 104 22.94 -16.78 -4.98
CA TYR A 104 24.02 -16.02 -4.32
C TYR A 104 24.21 -16.41 -2.85
N GLY A 105 23.12 -16.49 -2.08
CA GLY A 105 23.13 -16.93 -0.70
C GLY A 105 23.65 -18.36 -0.54
N LEU A 106 23.33 -19.24 -1.49
CA LEU A 106 23.88 -20.60 -1.54
C LEU A 106 25.38 -20.59 -1.85
N ALA A 107 25.84 -19.76 -2.81
CA ALA A 107 27.26 -19.62 -3.14
C ALA A 107 28.07 -19.13 -1.93
N TYR A 108 27.55 -18.14 -1.21
CA TYR A 108 28.16 -17.62 0.02
C TYR A 108 28.19 -18.68 1.13
N LYS A 109 27.08 -19.38 1.36
CA LYS A 109 27.01 -20.48 2.33
C LYS A 109 28.03 -21.59 2.03
N ASN A 110 28.25 -21.91 0.77
CA ASN A 110 29.22 -22.93 0.35
C ASN A 110 30.67 -22.58 0.69
N LYS A 111 30.99 -21.31 0.99
CA LYS A 111 32.32 -20.87 1.46
C LYS A 111 32.51 -20.99 2.97
N TRP A 112 31.46 -21.27 3.74
CA TRP A 112 31.57 -21.26 5.21
C TRP A 112 32.55 -22.30 5.76
N SER A 113 32.74 -23.43 5.08
CA SER A 113 33.68 -24.47 5.52
C SER A 113 35.15 -24.07 5.36
N THR A 114 35.46 -23.12 4.47
CA THR A 114 36.83 -22.70 4.16
C THR A 114 37.16 -21.32 4.72
N GLU A 115 36.20 -20.40 4.72
CA GLU A 115 36.40 -18.97 5.08
C GLU A 115 35.58 -18.56 6.32
N GLY A 116 34.76 -19.47 6.86
CA GLY A 116 33.76 -19.15 7.87
C GLY A 116 32.57 -18.35 7.30
N ARG A 117 31.57 -18.10 8.14
CA ARG A 117 30.46 -17.18 7.84
C ARG A 117 30.94 -15.74 8.07
N THR A 118 31.71 -15.21 7.14
CA THR A 118 32.47 -13.94 7.27
C THR A 118 32.34 -13.05 6.03
N ALA A 119 32.76 -11.78 6.15
CA ALA A 119 32.91 -10.88 5.00
C ALA A 119 33.86 -11.44 3.91
N ALA A 120 34.93 -12.15 4.31
CA ALA A 120 35.87 -12.78 3.39
C ALA A 120 35.20 -13.85 2.50
N ALA A 121 34.25 -14.60 3.05
CA ALA A 121 33.47 -15.57 2.27
C ALA A 121 32.60 -14.92 1.18
N LEU A 122 32.09 -13.71 1.41
CA LEU A 122 31.36 -12.93 0.38
C LEU A 122 32.31 -12.43 -0.71
N LEU A 123 33.49 -11.94 -0.33
CA LEU A 123 34.52 -11.50 -1.28
C LEU A 123 35.08 -12.68 -2.11
N ALA A 124 35.14 -13.89 -1.53
CA ALA A 124 35.60 -15.10 -2.21
C ALA A 124 34.67 -15.58 -3.34
N ILE A 125 33.44 -15.06 -3.44
CA ILE A 125 32.52 -15.34 -4.54
C ILE A 125 32.33 -14.14 -5.49
N ALA A 126 33.08 -13.05 -5.33
CA ALA A 126 32.94 -11.83 -6.13
C ALA A 126 32.98 -12.07 -7.66
N GLY A 127 33.85 -12.99 -8.12
CA GLY A 127 34.00 -13.34 -9.54
C GLY A 127 33.07 -14.45 -10.04
N VAL A 128 32.17 -14.98 -9.21
CA VAL A 128 31.19 -16.01 -9.59
C VAL A 128 29.96 -15.33 -10.18
N ASP A 129 29.41 -15.89 -11.25
CA ASP A 129 28.05 -15.60 -11.73
C ASP A 129 27.12 -16.61 -11.06
N SER A 130 26.39 -16.18 -10.02
CA SER A 130 25.67 -17.14 -9.16
C SER A 130 24.34 -17.59 -9.77
N ASP A 131 23.64 -16.72 -10.48
CA ASP A 131 22.33 -17.00 -11.09
C ASP A 131 22.38 -17.31 -12.59
N ASN A 132 23.56 -17.22 -13.22
CA ASN A 132 23.85 -17.52 -14.61
C ASN A 132 23.20 -16.54 -15.60
N ASP A 133 23.13 -15.26 -15.24
CA ASP A 133 22.62 -14.19 -16.10
C ASP A 133 23.69 -13.57 -17.01
N GLY A 134 24.96 -13.96 -16.85
CA GLY A 134 26.12 -13.49 -17.61
C GLY A 134 26.93 -12.38 -16.92
N TYR A 135 26.58 -12.01 -15.69
CA TYR A 135 27.29 -11.02 -14.88
C TYR A 135 27.85 -11.67 -13.61
N SER A 136 29.02 -11.21 -13.16
CA SER A 136 29.57 -11.68 -11.89
C SER A 136 28.90 -10.96 -10.71
N ASN A 137 28.90 -11.60 -9.55
CA ASN A 137 28.38 -11.05 -8.31
C ASN A 137 28.94 -9.64 -8.03
N GLU A 138 30.23 -9.41 -8.25
CA GLU A 138 30.85 -8.10 -8.11
C GLU A 138 30.30 -7.06 -9.09
N GLN A 139 30.05 -7.43 -10.35
CA GLN A 139 29.48 -6.52 -11.35
C GLN A 139 28.06 -6.10 -10.94
N GLU A 140 27.27 -7.04 -10.48
CA GLU A 140 25.90 -6.81 -10.02
C GLU A 140 25.84 -6.00 -8.74
N ILE A 141 26.63 -6.37 -7.72
CA ILE A 141 26.73 -5.60 -6.48
C ILE A 141 27.17 -4.17 -6.81
N ASN A 142 28.10 -3.99 -7.75
CA ASN A 142 28.52 -2.67 -8.21
C ASN A 142 27.45 -1.92 -9.03
N ALA A 143 26.60 -2.63 -9.76
CA ALA A 143 25.44 -2.05 -10.43
C ALA A 143 24.28 -1.77 -9.45
N GLY A 144 24.32 -2.35 -8.24
CA GLY A 144 23.24 -2.27 -7.27
C GLY A 144 22.10 -3.24 -7.57
N THR A 145 22.38 -4.36 -8.23
CA THR A 145 21.43 -5.40 -8.65
C THR A 145 21.66 -6.70 -7.85
N TYR A 146 20.67 -7.59 -7.78
CA TYR A 146 20.68 -8.78 -6.92
C TYR A 146 21.38 -9.98 -7.58
N PRO A 147 22.58 -10.37 -7.13
CA PRO A 147 23.36 -11.46 -7.74
C PRO A 147 22.79 -12.88 -7.62
N GLY A 148 21.60 -13.00 -7.05
CA GLY A 148 20.88 -14.26 -6.91
C GLY A 148 19.54 -14.26 -7.66
N ASP A 149 19.31 -13.26 -8.51
CA ASP A 149 18.09 -13.06 -9.29
C ASP A 149 18.44 -12.60 -10.71
N ALA A 150 18.45 -13.54 -11.64
CA ALA A 150 18.76 -13.30 -13.06
C ALA A 150 17.78 -12.35 -13.77
N THR A 151 16.74 -11.86 -13.09
CA THR A 151 15.84 -10.82 -13.61
C THR A 151 16.21 -9.40 -13.14
N ASP A 152 17.13 -9.28 -12.19
CA ASP A 152 17.72 -8.04 -11.68
C ASP A 152 19.21 -7.99 -11.99
N ASP A 153 19.52 -7.66 -13.24
CA ASP A 153 20.88 -7.63 -13.78
C ASP A 153 21.34 -6.20 -14.16
N PRO A 154 22.65 -5.96 -14.41
CA PRO A 154 23.19 -4.63 -14.72
C PRO A 154 22.65 -3.97 -16.00
N SER A 155 21.94 -4.69 -16.87
CA SER A 155 21.24 -4.12 -18.02
C SER A 155 19.89 -3.47 -17.65
N LYS A 156 19.37 -3.75 -16.46
CA LYS A 156 18.09 -3.24 -15.99
C LYS A 156 18.21 -1.84 -15.42
N ILE A 157 17.13 -1.07 -15.55
CA ILE A 157 16.98 0.23 -14.89
C ILE A 157 15.88 0.17 -13.82
N PRO A 158 15.92 1.01 -12.77
CA PRO A 158 14.83 1.06 -11.80
C PRO A 158 13.48 1.33 -12.47
N ALA A 159 12.45 0.61 -12.02
CA ALA A 159 11.11 0.75 -12.56
C ALA A 159 10.56 2.18 -12.37
N PRO A 160 9.69 2.66 -13.28
CA PRO A 160 9.02 3.95 -13.13
C PRO A 160 8.33 4.05 -11.78
N SER A 161 8.46 5.20 -11.13
CA SER A 161 7.91 5.42 -9.79
C SER A 161 7.30 6.80 -9.60
N ARG A 162 6.36 6.89 -8.67
CA ARG A 162 5.72 8.12 -8.21
C ARG A 162 5.63 8.10 -6.69
N VAL A 163 6.27 9.07 -6.06
CA VAL A 163 6.11 9.35 -4.63
C VAL A 163 4.91 10.27 -4.45
N LEU A 164 4.04 9.92 -3.49
CA LEU A 164 2.90 10.72 -3.06
C LEU A 164 3.06 11.05 -1.58
N SER A 165 2.92 12.32 -1.25
CA SER A 165 2.88 12.83 0.12
C SER A 165 1.45 12.89 0.65
N LEU A 166 1.28 12.90 1.98
CA LEU A 166 -0.04 13.07 2.60
C LEU A 166 -0.80 14.30 2.06
N PRO A 167 -0.20 15.50 1.93
CA PRO A 167 -0.89 16.65 1.36
C PRO A 167 -1.36 16.46 -0.09
N GLU A 168 -0.65 15.66 -0.90
CA GLU A 168 -1.13 15.30 -2.24
C GLU A 168 -2.31 14.34 -2.15
N LEU A 169 -2.23 13.30 -1.31
CA LEU A 169 -3.33 12.36 -1.11
C LEU A 169 -4.58 13.06 -0.58
N GLU A 170 -4.47 14.03 0.32
CA GLU A 170 -5.62 14.81 0.81
C GLU A 170 -6.27 15.68 -0.25
N LYS A 171 -5.52 16.08 -1.28
CA LYS A 171 -6.07 16.84 -2.42
C LYS A 171 -6.83 15.96 -3.41
N MET A 172 -6.58 14.65 -3.42
CA MET A 172 -7.22 13.67 -4.30
C MET A 172 -8.69 13.44 -3.94
N ALA A 173 -9.43 12.77 -4.82
CA ALA A 173 -10.79 12.35 -4.53
C ALA A 173 -10.81 11.38 -3.33
N GLN A 174 -11.50 11.78 -2.27
CA GLN A 174 -11.56 11.04 -1.02
C GLN A 174 -12.61 9.92 -1.10
N HIS A 175 -12.37 8.85 -0.36
CA HIS A 175 -13.30 7.75 -0.16
C HIS A 175 -13.40 7.45 1.35
N THR A 176 -14.62 7.24 1.84
CA THR A 176 -14.92 6.89 3.22
C THR A 176 -15.79 5.65 3.22
N GLN A 177 -15.50 4.71 4.12
CA GLN A 177 -16.32 3.52 4.30
C GLN A 177 -16.31 3.02 5.75
N PHE A 178 -17.48 2.61 6.23
CA PHE A 178 -17.67 1.92 7.50
C PHE A 178 -17.91 0.43 7.25
N MET A 179 -17.20 -0.43 7.98
CA MET A 179 -17.30 -1.88 7.81
C MET A 179 -16.73 -2.64 9.01
N LEU A 180 -17.00 -3.95 9.03
CA LEU A 180 -16.32 -4.90 9.91
C LEU A 180 -14.91 -5.21 9.39
N MET A 181 -13.94 -5.12 10.28
CA MET A 181 -12.61 -5.68 10.12
C MET A 181 -12.55 -6.95 10.96
N ASN A 182 -12.68 -8.10 10.31
CA ASN A 182 -12.65 -9.40 10.95
C ASN A 182 -11.24 -10.00 10.86
N ALA A 183 -10.68 -10.43 12.00
CA ALA A 183 -9.33 -10.93 12.16
C ALA A 183 -9.30 -12.37 12.69
N SER A 184 -8.51 -13.23 12.03
CA SER A 184 -8.39 -14.64 12.44
C SER A 184 -7.73 -14.83 13.82
N LYS A 185 -6.67 -14.08 14.14
CA LYS A 185 -5.86 -14.28 15.37
C LYS A 185 -5.95 -13.16 16.41
N SER A 186 -6.63 -12.07 16.08
CA SER A 186 -6.72 -10.87 16.92
C SER A 186 -8.18 -10.43 17.07
N ASP A 187 -8.43 -9.30 17.72
CA ASP A 187 -9.77 -8.76 17.83
C ASP A 187 -10.33 -8.25 16.51
N ASP A 188 -11.64 -8.40 16.39
CA ASP A 188 -12.47 -7.79 15.37
C ASP A 188 -12.77 -6.34 15.74
N SER A 189 -13.10 -5.53 14.74
CA SER A 189 -13.59 -4.18 15.01
C SER A 189 -14.52 -3.67 13.91
N TYR A 190 -15.59 -3.00 14.31
CA TYR A 190 -16.29 -2.07 13.42
C TYR A 190 -15.57 -0.75 13.41
N THR A 191 -15.27 -0.22 12.23
CA THR A 191 -14.53 1.04 12.11
C THR A 191 -14.79 1.74 10.79
N GLU A 192 -14.69 3.07 10.80
CA GLU A 192 -14.74 3.88 9.61
C GLU A 192 -13.33 4.25 9.17
N TYR A 193 -12.98 3.95 7.92
CA TYR A 193 -11.75 4.41 7.32
C TYR A 193 -12.01 5.51 6.30
N LYS A 194 -11.05 6.42 6.18
CA LYS A 194 -11.02 7.45 5.14
C LYS A 194 -9.64 7.50 4.46
N GLY A 195 -9.68 7.63 3.14
CA GLY A 195 -8.48 7.73 2.31
C GLY A 195 -8.81 7.78 0.83
N ILE A 196 -8.06 7.05 0.00
CA ILE A 196 -8.24 7.01 -1.45
C ILE A 196 -8.67 5.61 -1.89
N ALA A 197 -9.72 5.52 -2.70
CA ALA A 197 -10.08 4.27 -3.36
C ALA A 197 -8.93 3.83 -4.29
N LEU A 198 -8.35 2.64 -4.04
CA LEU A 198 -7.21 2.16 -4.81
C LEU A 198 -7.56 1.95 -6.28
N GLU A 199 -8.80 1.57 -6.61
CA GLU A 199 -9.24 1.49 -8.00
C GLU A 199 -8.99 2.81 -8.75
N ALA A 200 -9.38 3.94 -8.18
CA ALA A 200 -9.26 5.23 -8.85
C ALA A 200 -7.79 5.66 -8.96
N LEU A 201 -6.99 5.39 -7.92
CA LEU A 201 -5.56 5.67 -7.90
C LEU A 201 -4.78 4.83 -8.91
N ILE A 202 -4.98 3.51 -8.91
CA ILE A 202 -4.28 2.59 -9.81
C ILE A 202 -4.73 2.79 -11.26
N ARG A 203 -6.03 2.95 -11.54
CA ARG A 203 -6.48 3.24 -12.92
C ARG A 203 -5.96 4.57 -13.47
N ALA A 204 -5.64 5.53 -12.60
CA ALA A 204 -5.08 6.80 -13.03
C ALA A 204 -3.65 6.66 -13.59
N ILE A 205 -2.87 5.68 -13.13
CA ILE A 205 -1.44 5.55 -13.46
C ILE A 205 -1.01 4.22 -14.06
N MET A 206 -1.76 3.13 -13.93
CA MET A 206 -1.29 1.82 -14.39
C MET A 206 -1.05 1.77 -15.90
N LEU A 207 -0.11 0.93 -16.32
CA LEU A 207 0.00 0.46 -17.71
C LEU A 207 -0.99 -0.68 -17.95
N ASP A 208 -1.35 -0.91 -19.21
CA ASP A 208 -2.31 -1.96 -19.57
C ASP A 208 -1.76 -3.38 -19.35
N SER A 209 -0.45 -3.51 -19.13
CA SER A 209 0.20 -4.77 -18.76
C SER A 209 -0.01 -5.17 -17.29
N ALA A 210 -0.51 -4.26 -16.44
CA ALA A 210 -0.65 -4.51 -15.01
C ALA A 210 -1.69 -5.59 -14.72
N THR A 211 -1.38 -6.50 -13.79
CA THR A 211 -2.24 -7.62 -13.39
C THR A 211 -2.53 -7.67 -11.89
N GLY A 212 -1.69 -7.03 -11.07
CA GLY A 212 -1.86 -6.97 -9.62
C GLY A 212 -1.02 -5.87 -8.98
N ILE A 213 -1.14 -5.76 -7.66
CA ILE A 213 -0.23 -4.97 -6.84
C ILE A 213 0.35 -5.83 -5.71
N THR A 214 1.60 -5.55 -5.33
CA THR A 214 2.20 -6.02 -4.09
C THR A 214 2.45 -4.83 -3.19
N VAL A 215 1.94 -4.88 -1.97
CA VAL A 215 1.95 -3.77 -1.02
C VAL A 215 2.91 -4.12 0.11
N TYR A 216 3.84 -3.21 0.41
CA TYR A 216 4.89 -3.44 1.40
C TYR A 216 4.76 -2.49 2.59
N ALA A 217 5.02 -3.06 3.77
CA ALA A 217 5.36 -2.37 4.99
C ALA A 217 6.89 -2.20 5.11
N PRO A 218 7.38 -1.24 5.90
CA PRO A 218 8.82 -0.96 6.03
C PRO A 218 9.59 -2.07 6.77
N ASP A 219 8.90 -2.98 7.45
CA ASP A 219 9.47 -4.18 8.08
C ASP A 219 9.68 -5.35 7.10
N GLY A 220 9.40 -5.14 5.82
CA GLY A 220 9.53 -6.14 4.76
C GLY A 220 8.32 -7.05 4.59
N PHE A 221 7.26 -6.89 5.40
CA PHE A 221 6.02 -7.61 5.18
C PHE A 221 5.34 -7.13 3.89
N ALA A 222 4.86 -8.08 3.07
CA ALA A 222 4.26 -7.79 1.77
C ALA A 222 2.90 -8.49 1.60
N THR A 223 1.98 -7.92 0.85
CA THR A 223 0.71 -8.58 0.51
C THR A 223 0.38 -8.36 -0.95
N TYR A 224 0.10 -9.46 -1.66
CA TYR A 224 -0.32 -9.42 -3.06
C TYR A 224 -1.84 -9.28 -3.17
N HIS A 225 -2.27 -8.39 -4.09
CA HIS A 225 -3.65 -8.15 -4.44
C HIS A 225 -3.81 -8.17 -5.96
N PRO A 226 -4.59 -9.10 -6.55
CA PRO A 226 -4.89 -9.06 -7.98
C PRO A 226 -5.64 -7.78 -8.35
N LEU A 227 -5.51 -7.30 -9.58
CA LEU A 227 -6.31 -6.16 -10.02
C LEU A 227 -7.79 -6.56 -10.11
N ASP A 228 -8.08 -7.64 -10.82
CA ASP A 228 -9.45 -8.05 -11.11
C ASP A 228 -10.03 -9.03 -10.08
N PRO A 229 -11.38 -9.10 -9.94
CA PRO A 229 -12.05 -10.04 -9.08
C PRO A 229 -11.61 -11.49 -9.33
N SER A 230 -11.21 -12.17 -8.26
CA SER A 230 -10.82 -13.57 -8.28
C SER A 230 -11.81 -14.43 -7.46
N ALA A 231 -12.04 -15.66 -7.91
CA ALA A 231 -12.74 -16.69 -7.14
C ALA A 231 -11.86 -17.26 -5.99
N ASN A 232 -10.73 -16.64 -5.68
CA ASN A 232 -9.91 -17.00 -4.53
C ASN A 232 -10.34 -16.18 -3.31
N SER A 233 -10.89 -16.87 -2.32
CA SER A 233 -11.28 -16.30 -1.02
C SER A 233 -10.08 -15.71 -0.26
N ASN A 234 -8.85 -16.15 -0.55
CA ASN A 234 -7.63 -15.68 0.12
C ASN A 234 -6.89 -14.58 -0.66
N THR A 235 -7.60 -13.82 -1.50
CA THR A 235 -7.02 -12.67 -2.21
C THR A 235 -8.08 -11.59 -2.31
N TYR A 236 -7.70 -10.32 -2.34
CA TYR A 236 -8.63 -9.19 -2.47
C TYR A 236 -8.26 -8.42 -3.72
N HIS A 237 -9.27 -8.14 -4.56
CA HIS A 237 -9.06 -7.44 -5.80
C HIS A 237 -8.99 -5.93 -5.59
N VAL A 238 -8.19 -5.24 -6.41
CA VAL A 238 -8.04 -3.78 -6.34
C VAL A 238 -9.17 -3.06 -7.08
N LEU A 239 -9.59 -3.61 -8.22
CA LEU A 239 -10.54 -2.98 -9.16
C LEU A 239 -11.92 -3.60 -9.02
N GLY A 240 -12.93 -2.79 -8.70
CA GLY A 240 -14.29 -3.24 -8.50
C GLY A 240 -14.83 -2.92 -7.11
N ILE A 241 -16.04 -3.41 -6.86
CA ILE A 241 -16.79 -3.18 -5.63
C ILE A 241 -16.94 -4.48 -4.85
N TYR A 242 -17.09 -4.33 -3.54
CA TYR A 242 -17.37 -5.40 -2.60
C TYR A 242 -18.83 -5.33 -2.13
N PRO A 243 -19.43 -6.47 -1.75
CA PRO A 243 -20.78 -6.49 -1.21
C PRO A 243 -20.87 -5.69 0.11
N GLN A 244 -21.99 -5.01 0.30
CA GLN A 244 -22.30 -4.29 1.54
C GLN A 244 -22.49 -5.29 2.70
N GLY A 245 -22.09 -4.89 3.89
CA GLY A 245 -22.24 -5.68 5.10
C GLY A 245 -23.52 -5.41 5.88
N THR A 246 -23.70 -6.18 6.94
CA THR A 246 -24.74 -5.99 7.95
C THR A 246 -24.03 -5.71 9.28
N PHE A 247 -24.57 -4.80 10.08
CA PHE A 247 -24.09 -4.55 11.42
C PHE A 247 -24.59 -5.66 12.34
N TYR A 248 -23.66 -6.31 13.02
CA TYR A 248 -23.93 -7.38 13.96
C TYR A 248 -23.46 -6.96 15.34
N TYR A 249 -24.34 -7.03 16.31
CA TYR A 249 -24.00 -6.81 17.71
C TYR A 249 -24.49 -7.99 18.55
N ASP A 250 -23.63 -8.44 19.46
CA ASP A 250 -23.96 -9.38 20.52
C ASP A 250 -23.21 -8.96 21.79
N LYS A 251 -23.89 -9.03 22.94
CA LYS A 251 -23.31 -8.65 24.22
C LYS A 251 -22.07 -9.47 24.55
N GLN A 252 -22.04 -10.77 24.22
CA GLN A 252 -20.90 -11.65 24.49
C GLN A 252 -19.65 -11.21 23.73
N ALA A 253 -19.84 -10.73 22.49
CA ALA A 253 -18.75 -10.29 21.61
C ALA A 253 -18.16 -8.94 22.01
N ASP A 254 -18.96 -8.07 22.63
CA ASP A 254 -18.57 -6.70 22.94
C ASP A 254 -17.48 -6.61 24.00
N MET A 255 -16.30 -6.13 23.59
CA MET A 255 -15.15 -5.92 24.47
C MET A 255 -15.40 -4.87 25.55
N ALA A 256 -16.26 -3.88 25.33
CA ALA A 256 -16.58 -2.88 26.35
C ALA A 256 -17.41 -3.49 27.48
N THR A 257 -18.31 -4.42 27.14
CA THR A 257 -19.15 -5.14 28.10
C THR A 257 -18.44 -6.35 28.72
N ASN A 258 -17.57 -7.05 27.97
CA ASN A 258 -16.80 -8.21 28.41
C ASN A 258 -15.29 -8.03 28.15
N PRO A 259 -14.58 -7.23 28.96
CA PRO A 259 -13.19 -6.88 28.68
C PRO A 259 -12.19 -8.06 28.66
N SER A 260 -12.53 -9.18 29.29
CA SER A 260 -11.66 -10.36 29.37
C SER A 260 -11.94 -11.42 28.30
N THR A 261 -13.13 -11.42 27.71
CA THR A 261 -13.59 -12.52 26.82
C THR A 261 -14.28 -12.04 25.54
N GLY A 262 -14.66 -10.77 25.46
CA GLY A 262 -15.14 -10.15 24.22
C GLY A 262 -14.04 -10.11 23.16
N TRP A 263 -14.45 -10.11 21.91
CA TRP A 263 -13.55 -10.22 20.75
C TRP A 263 -13.82 -9.19 19.66
N CYS A 264 -14.88 -8.39 19.78
CA CYS A 264 -15.22 -7.35 18.82
C CYS A 264 -15.29 -5.98 19.50
N ASN A 265 -14.56 -5.02 18.92
CA ASN A 265 -14.59 -3.63 19.33
C ASN A 265 -15.67 -2.84 18.56
N TYR A 266 -16.65 -2.30 19.30
CA TYR A 266 -17.75 -1.48 18.80
C TYR A 266 -17.57 0.03 19.08
N SER A 267 -16.38 0.48 19.50
CA SER A 267 -16.15 1.85 19.96
C SER A 267 -16.13 2.91 18.84
N SER A 268 -16.21 2.52 17.57
CA SER A 268 -16.23 3.47 16.46
C SER A 268 -17.44 4.41 16.57
N PRO A 269 -17.26 5.73 16.40
CA PRO A 269 -18.39 6.67 16.36
C PRO A 269 -19.44 6.30 15.31
N SER A 270 -19.02 5.72 14.18
CA SER A 270 -19.92 5.29 13.09
C SER A 270 -20.70 4.02 13.42
N ALA A 271 -20.38 3.33 14.53
CA ALA A 271 -21.18 2.24 15.08
C ALA A 271 -22.27 2.73 16.06
N ALA A 272 -22.17 3.97 16.57
CA ALA A 272 -23.08 4.47 17.58
C ALA A 272 -24.53 4.53 17.07
N GLY A 273 -25.46 3.99 17.87
CA GLY A 273 -26.90 4.00 17.56
C GLY A 273 -27.34 2.98 16.50
N ARG A 274 -26.43 2.13 16.00
CA ARG A 274 -26.80 1.05 15.07
C ARG A 274 -27.42 -0.14 15.79
N GLU A 275 -28.34 -0.80 15.10
CA GLU A 275 -29.01 -2.00 15.60
C GLU A 275 -28.46 -3.27 14.94
N THR A 276 -28.43 -4.37 15.70
CA THR A 276 -28.05 -5.68 15.14
C THR A 276 -29.02 -6.07 14.00
N GLY A 277 -28.48 -6.45 12.85
CA GLY A 277 -29.25 -6.72 11.62
C GLY A 277 -29.42 -5.51 10.70
N GLU A 278 -28.98 -4.30 11.10
CA GLU A 278 -29.04 -3.11 10.25
C GLU A 278 -28.07 -3.22 9.06
N ALA A 279 -28.52 -2.85 7.86
CA ALA A 279 -27.63 -2.80 6.69
C ALA A 279 -26.60 -1.67 6.84
N ILE A 280 -25.33 -1.98 6.58
CA ILE A 280 -24.28 -0.97 6.52
C ILE A 280 -24.25 -0.41 5.09
N SER A 281 -24.73 0.82 4.93
CA SER A 281 -24.77 1.50 3.64
C SER A 281 -23.55 2.40 3.44
N ASN A 282 -22.73 2.10 2.42
CA ASN A 282 -21.66 2.96 1.93
C ASN A 282 -22.06 3.58 0.57
N PRO A 283 -22.36 4.90 0.48
CA PRO A 283 -22.89 5.53 -0.74
C PRO A 283 -22.01 5.35 -1.99
N ASP A 284 -20.69 5.39 -1.81
CA ASP A 284 -19.66 5.23 -2.86
C ASP A 284 -19.28 3.77 -3.15
N ASP A 285 -20.05 2.81 -2.62
CA ASP A 285 -19.75 1.38 -2.55
C ASP A 285 -18.51 1.04 -1.73
N LEU A 286 -18.39 -0.22 -1.29
CA LEU A 286 -17.17 -0.70 -0.65
C LEU A 286 -16.10 -0.99 -1.70
N LYS A 287 -14.91 -0.44 -1.52
CA LYS A 287 -13.75 -0.64 -2.39
C LYS A 287 -12.52 -0.94 -1.56
N MET A 288 -11.50 -1.52 -2.18
CA MET A 288 -10.18 -1.52 -1.55
C MET A 288 -9.65 -0.09 -1.48
N MET A 289 -9.11 0.32 -0.35
CA MET A 289 -8.63 1.70 -0.15
C MET A 289 -7.22 1.77 0.44
N LEU A 290 -6.52 2.85 0.12
CA LEU A 290 -5.36 3.35 0.85
C LEU A 290 -5.87 4.34 1.89
N ALA A 291 -6.07 3.88 3.12
CA ALA A 291 -6.55 4.69 4.23
C ALA A 291 -5.40 5.46 4.88
N PHE A 292 -5.70 6.68 5.35
CA PHE A 292 -4.80 7.47 6.22
C PHE A 292 -5.53 8.07 7.42
N LYS A 293 -6.85 7.81 7.56
CA LYS A 293 -7.63 8.10 8.75
C LYS A 293 -8.48 6.91 9.17
N ARG A 294 -8.68 6.78 10.48
CA ARG A 294 -9.59 5.86 11.15
C ARG A 294 -10.44 6.64 12.13
N ASP A 295 -11.77 6.50 12.03
CA ASP A 295 -12.75 7.15 12.90
C ASP A 295 -12.52 8.67 13.05
N GLY A 296 -12.14 9.32 11.93
CA GLY A 296 -11.88 10.76 11.83
C GLY A 296 -10.43 11.21 12.11
N GLU A 297 -9.64 10.38 12.79
CA GLU A 297 -8.27 10.68 13.21
C GLU A 297 -7.23 10.09 12.25
N TYR A 298 -6.04 10.70 12.16
CA TYR A 298 -4.95 10.09 11.37
C TYR A 298 -4.48 8.79 12.01
N LEU A 299 -4.13 7.82 11.17
CA LEU A 299 -3.59 6.54 11.62
C LEU A 299 -2.32 6.75 12.45
N THR A 300 -2.23 6.07 13.59
CA THR A 300 -1.04 6.06 14.44
C THR A 300 0.14 5.54 13.63
N PRO A 301 1.22 6.32 13.44
CA PRO A 301 2.40 5.88 12.68
C PRO A 301 2.94 4.55 13.20
N GLY A 302 3.39 3.71 12.27
CA GLY A 302 4.02 2.46 12.64
C GLY A 302 5.40 2.66 13.25
N GLU A 303 5.75 1.79 14.19
CA GLU A 303 7.07 1.72 14.80
C GLU A 303 7.44 0.26 15.11
N LEU A 304 8.73 0.00 15.34
CA LEU A 304 9.18 -1.31 15.83
C LEU A 304 9.17 -1.29 17.35
N ASN A 305 8.41 -2.19 17.96
CA ASN A 305 8.42 -2.35 19.41
C ASN A 305 9.72 -3.00 19.91
N LEU A 306 9.87 -3.15 21.23
CA LEU A 306 11.06 -3.76 21.84
C LEU A 306 11.34 -5.20 21.40
N SER A 307 10.37 -5.89 20.82
CA SER A 307 10.51 -7.23 20.23
C SER A 307 10.73 -7.19 18.71
N ASN A 308 11.05 -6.02 18.16
CA ASN A 308 11.24 -5.77 16.73
C ASN A 308 10.03 -6.14 15.87
N LYS A 309 8.81 -6.04 16.44
CA LYS A 309 7.55 -6.26 15.72
C LYS A 309 6.90 -4.93 15.37
N LEU A 310 6.30 -4.87 14.20
CA LEU A 310 5.52 -3.71 13.76
C LEU A 310 4.31 -3.49 14.67
N ASP A 311 4.35 -2.36 15.38
CA ASP A 311 3.22 -1.76 16.08
C ASP A 311 2.71 -0.53 15.32
N GLY A 312 1.48 -0.11 15.59
CA GLY A 312 0.80 0.94 14.82
C GLY A 312 0.22 0.44 13.49
N GLU A 313 -0.46 1.35 12.78
CA GLU A 313 -1.13 1.02 11.51
C GLU A 313 -0.91 2.04 10.37
N GLY A 314 -0.36 3.21 10.68
CA GLY A 314 -0.15 4.33 9.78
C GLY A 314 1.30 4.51 9.31
N PRO A 315 1.60 5.53 8.50
CA PRO A 315 0.71 6.62 8.09
C PRO A 315 -0.38 6.17 7.10
N TYR A 316 -0.19 5.01 6.47
CA TYR A 316 -1.12 4.45 5.49
C TYR A 316 -1.43 2.99 5.78
N ARG A 317 -2.65 2.57 5.43
CA ARG A 317 -3.12 1.19 5.54
C ARG A 317 -3.85 0.78 4.27
N ILE A 318 -3.58 -0.41 3.73
CA ILE A 318 -4.47 -1.02 2.73
C ILE A 318 -5.63 -1.66 3.45
N VAL A 319 -6.85 -1.27 3.10
CA VAL A 319 -8.05 -1.76 3.77
C VAL A 319 -8.96 -2.45 2.74
N PRO A 320 -8.96 -3.80 2.69
CA PRO A 320 -9.92 -4.55 1.90
C PRO A 320 -11.25 -4.73 2.65
N PRO A 321 -12.41 -4.55 2.01
CA PRO A 321 -13.70 -4.99 2.54
C PRO A 321 -13.83 -6.52 2.51
N GLN A 322 -14.82 -7.05 3.24
CA GLN A 322 -15.18 -8.47 3.13
C GLN A 322 -15.77 -8.79 1.73
N LYS A 323 -15.25 -9.83 1.08
CA LYS A 323 -15.84 -10.53 -0.07
C LYS A 323 -17.10 -11.30 0.30
N THR A 324 -17.12 -11.91 1.48
CA THR A 324 -18.29 -12.61 2.02
C THR A 324 -18.63 -12.00 3.37
N PRO A 325 -19.51 -10.97 3.39
CA PRO A 325 -19.86 -10.29 4.63
C PRO A 325 -20.49 -11.24 5.64
N GLY A 326 -20.08 -11.13 6.89
CA GLY A 326 -20.53 -11.97 7.99
C GLY A 326 -20.41 -11.24 9.32
N PRO A 327 -20.85 -11.89 10.42
CA PRO A 327 -20.65 -11.35 11.75
C PRO A 327 -19.17 -11.35 12.15
N PRO A 328 -18.80 -10.64 13.23
CA PRO A 328 -17.53 -10.89 13.90
C PRO A 328 -17.50 -12.32 14.44
N ASP A 329 -16.33 -12.95 14.52
CA ASP A 329 -16.18 -14.29 15.06
C ASP A 329 -15.01 -14.39 16.03
N GLN A 330 -15.06 -15.43 16.88
CA GLN A 330 -14.09 -15.60 17.94
C GLN A 330 -12.66 -15.78 17.36
N ARG A 331 -11.64 -15.32 18.09
CA ARG A 331 -10.24 -15.49 17.71
C ARG A 331 -9.87 -16.97 17.62
N SER A 332 -9.06 -17.36 16.65
CA SER A 332 -8.57 -18.73 16.47
C SER A 332 -7.78 -19.27 17.67
N THR A 333 -7.23 -18.37 18.49
CA THR A 333 -6.42 -18.70 19.67
C THR A 333 -7.22 -18.77 20.96
N ALA A 334 -8.53 -18.53 20.93
CA ALA A 334 -9.38 -18.65 22.11
C ALA A 334 -9.55 -20.12 22.53
N VAL A 335 -9.80 -20.34 23.82
CA VAL A 335 -10.13 -21.67 24.32
C VAL A 335 -11.46 -22.12 23.71
N ASN A 336 -11.48 -23.32 23.12
CA ASN A 336 -12.64 -23.88 22.43
C ASN A 336 -13.19 -22.94 21.33
N ALA A 337 -12.31 -22.24 20.60
CA ALA A 337 -12.66 -21.22 19.61
C ALA A 337 -13.77 -21.62 18.62
N THR A 338 -13.84 -22.90 18.24
CA THR A 338 -14.80 -23.42 17.26
C THR A 338 -16.11 -23.96 17.87
N ASP A 339 -16.29 -23.92 19.19
CA ASP A 339 -17.46 -24.48 19.86
C ASP A 339 -18.66 -23.50 19.87
N GLY A 340 -19.66 -23.79 19.03
CA GLY A 340 -20.89 -23.01 18.92
C GLY A 340 -21.84 -23.08 20.13
N ASN A 341 -21.59 -23.95 21.11
CA ASN A 341 -22.30 -23.91 22.39
C ASN A 341 -21.65 -22.93 23.38
N THR A 342 -20.36 -22.66 23.21
CA THR A 342 -19.60 -21.75 24.07
C THR A 342 -19.66 -20.32 23.53
N TRP A 343 -19.51 -20.16 22.21
CA TRP A 343 -19.35 -18.85 21.58
C TRP A 343 -20.49 -18.53 20.63
N LYS A 344 -21.07 -17.35 20.79
CA LYS A 344 -21.75 -16.68 19.69
C LYS A 344 -20.73 -16.45 18.58
N TRP A 345 -21.03 -16.91 17.36
CA TRP A 345 -20.13 -16.82 16.21
C TRP A 345 -18.72 -17.41 16.51
N PRO A 346 -18.63 -18.74 16.63
CA PRO A 346 -17.35 -19.40 16.83
C PRO A 346 -16.40 -19.17 15.64
N TYR A 347 -15.11 -19.26 15.90
CA TYR A 347 -14.05 -19.14 14.89
C TYR A 347 -14.30 -20.11 13.73
N ASN A 348 -14.14 -19.64 12.49
CA ASN A 348 -14.20 -20.48 11.31
C ASN A 348 -13.08 -20.17 10.33
N GLU A 349 -12.10 -21.07 10.20
CA GLU A 349 -10.95 -20.91 9.29
C GLU A 349 -11.29 -20.73 7.80
N ASN A 350 -12.52 -21.06 7.39
CA ASN A 350 -12.93 -20.93 5.99
C ASN A 350 -13.40 -19.50 5.66
N ASN A 351 -12.51 -18.74 5.02
CA ASN A 351 -12.78 -17.38 4.51
C ASN A 351 -13.97 -17.28 3.53
N ALA A 352 -14.47 -18.39 2.99
CA ALA A 352 -15.69 -18.37 2.19
C ALA A 352 -16.97 -18.27 3.05
N ILE A 353 -16.87 -18.44 4.37
CA ILE A 353 -17.97 -18.38 5.34
C ILE A 353 -17.78 -17.16 6.25
N ASN A 354 -16.65 -17.10 6.96
CA ASN A 354 -16.27 -15.97 7.81
C ASN A 354 -15.02 -15.32 7.21
N ASP A 355 -15.22 -14.20 6.53
CA ASP A 355 -14.16 -13.57 5.78
C ASP A 355 -13.26 -12.69 6.67
N HIS A 356 -12.03 -13.15 6.95
CA HIS A 356 -11.05 -12.47 7.79
C HIS A 356 -10.25 -11.40 7.04
N ASN A 357 -10.94 -10.39 6.50
CA ASN A 357 -10.35 -9.30 5.72
C ASN A 357 -9.24 -8.52 6.44
N ALA A 358 -9.27 -8.44 7.76
CA ALA A 358 -8.24 -7.74 8.53
C ALA A 358 -6.84 -8.37 8.37
N GLY A 359 -6.76 -9.69 8.13
CA GLY A 359 -5.49 -10.38 7.88
C GLY A 359 -4.82 -9.99 6.56
N PHE A 360 -5.58 -9.44 5.62
CA PHE A 360 -5.10 -8.98 4.31
C PHE A 360 -4.95 -7.46 4.25
N SER A 361 -5.11 -6.80 5.39
CA SER A 361 -5.03 -5.35 5.52
C SER A 361 -3.62 -4.94 5.92
N SER A 362 -2.78 -4.63 4.92
CA SER A 362 -1.39 -4.22 5.15
C SER A 362 -1.32 -2.91 5.94
N ARG A 363 -0.64 -2.94 7.08
CA ARG A 363 -0.41 -1.80 7.99
C ARG A 363 0.88 -1.09 7.64
N THR A 364 0.98 0.21 7.97
CA THR A 364 2.22 0.98 7.82
C THR A 364 2.76 0.92 6.39
N VAL A 365 1.89 1.13 5.42
CA VAL A 365 2.22 0.99 4.00
C VAL A 365 3.17 2.12 3.58
N THR A 366 4.29 1.75 2.98
CA THR A 366 5.24 2.71 2.40
C THR A 366 5.44 2.51 0.89
N MET A 367 5.14 1.32 0.37
CA MET A 367 5.36 1.00 -1.05
C MET A 367 4.19 0.20 -1.65
N ILE A 368 3.84 0.52 -2.89
CA ILE A 368 2.89 -0.24 -3.72
C ILE A 368 3.56 -0.53 -5.07
N LYS A 369 3.94 -1.78 -5.28
CA LYS A 369 4.45 -2.28 -6.57
C LYS A 369 3.26 -2.65 -7.45
N VAL A 370 3.20 -2.12 -8.67
CA VAL A 370 2.24 -2.50 -9.70
C VAL A 370 2.92 -3.53 -10.61
N GLU A 371 2.38 -4.74 -10.62
CA GLU A 371 3.00 -5.91 -11.24
C GLU A 371 2.33 -6.30 -12.56
N PRO A 372 3.06 -6.98 -13.47
CA PRO A 372 4.50 -7.25 -13.41
C PRO A 372 5.33 -5.99 -13.66
N LEU A 373 6.63 -6.02 -13.35
CA LEU A 373 7.53 -4.93 -13.73
C LEU A 373 7.60 -4.79 -15.26
N PRO A 374 7.69 -3.56 -15.81
CA PRO A 374 7.89 -3.35 -17.24
C PRO A 374 9.16 -4.05 -17.75
N PRO A 375 9.18 -4.56 -19.00
CA PRO A 375 10.39 -5.14 -19.59
C PRO A 375 11.58 -4.19 -19.51
N GLY A 376 12.75 -4.73 -19.17
CA GLY A 376 14.00 -3.96 -19.02
C GLY A 376 14.10 -3.17 -17.71
N THR A 377 13.18 -3.37 -16.77
CA THR A 377 13.21 -2.71 -15.46
C THR A 377 13.41 -3.69 -14.31
N THR A 378 13.88 -3.15 -13.18
CA THR A 378 14.05 -3.85 -11.90
C THR A 378 13.40 -3.07 -10.75
N ASP A 379 13.29 -3.69 -9.58
CA ASP A 379 12.78 -3.05 -8.38
C ASP A 379 13.58 -1.80 -7.99
N ILE A 380 12.88 -0.83 -7.39
CA ILE A 380 13.46 0.40 -6.85
C ILE A 380 14.32 0.11 -5.61
N ASN A 381 15.06 1.12 -5.12
CA ASN A 381 15.66 1.02 -3.79
C ASN A 381 14.59 1.03 -2.69
N THR A 382 14.22 -0.16 -2.21
CA THR A 382 13.17 -0.33 -1.18
C THR A 382 13.58 0.19 0.19
N MET A 383 14.88 0.27 0.49
CA MET A 383 15.39 0.79 1.77
C MET A 383 15.14 2.29 1.91
N GLU A 384 15.29 3.06 0.82
CA GLU A 384 14.95 4.49 0.79
C GLU A 384 13.45 4.72 0.98
N ALA A 385 12.62 3.76 0.58
CA ALA A 385 11.18 3.76 0.71
C ALA A 385 10.66 3.03 1.97
N GLY A 386 11.53 2.77 2.96
CA GLY A 386 11.20 2.14 4.24
C GLY A 386 10.74 3.14 5.31
N TRP A 387 11.34 3.09 6.50
CA TRP A 387 11.01 3.94 7.65
C TRP A 387 10.99 5.46 7.37
N PRO A 388 11.89 6.05 6.57
CA PRO A 388 11.81 7.48 6.25
C PRO A 388 10.50 7.91 5.59
N TYR A 389 9.78 6.99 4.93
CA TYR A 389 8.48 7.25 4.33
C TYR A 389 7.35 7.23 5.37
N VAL A 390 7.52 6.49 6.47
CA VAL A 390 6.64 6.58 7.64
C VAL A 390 6.73 7.98 8.23
N ASP A 391 7.94 8.44 8.55
CA ASP A 391 8.21 9.76 9.14
C ASP A 391 7.76 10.90 8.22
N GLY A 392 8.09 10.78 6.93
CA GLY A 392 7.74 11.76 5.91
C GLY A 392 6.27 11.71 5.48
N LYS A 393 5.48 10.76 5.97
CA LYS A 393 4.11 10.46 5.52
C LYS A 393 4.03 10.39 3.99
N LYS A 394 4.86 9.53 3.41
CA LYS A 394 4.95 9.31 1.96
C LYS A 394 4.63 7.86 1.63
N VAL A 395 4.15 7.64 0.42
CA VAL A 395 4.03 6.31 -0.19
C VAL A 395 4.61 6.39 -1.59
N ILE A 396 5.37 5.37 -2.00
CA ILE A 396 5.82 5.23 -3.39
C ILE A 396 4.95 4.21 -4.11
N ILE A 397 4.53 4.56 -5.31
CA ILE A 397 3.91 3.62 -6.25
C ILE A 397 4.89 3.42 -7.40
N TYR A 398 5.20 2.18 -7.76
CA TYR A 398 6.19 1.91 -8.80
C TYR A 398 5.86 0.65 -9.60
N GLY A 399 6.55 0.39 -10.70
CA GLY A 399 6.35 -0.80 -11.53
C GLY A 399 5.65 -0.49 -12.84
N ALA A 400 4.62 -1.25 -13.20
CA ALA A 400 3.83 -1.06 -14.42
C ALA A 400 2.92 0.17 -14.34
N ILE A 401 3.54 1.35 -14.29
CA ILE A 401 2.87 2.64 -14.22
C ILE A 401 3.42 3.65 -15.24
N ASP A 402 2.57 4.58 -15.63
CA ASP A 402 2.93 5.89 -16.15
C ASP A 402 2.96 6.89 -14.96
N PRO A 403 4.15 7.28 -14.47
CA PRO A 403 4.28 8.19 -13.33
C PRO A 403 3.85 9.63 -13.65
N ARG A 404 3.52 9.92 -14.93
CA ARG A 404 2.99 11.22 -15.40
C ARG A 404 1.87 10.96 -16.42
N PRO A 405 0.66 10.59 -15.98
CA PRO A 405 -0.42 10.03 -16.81
C PRO A 405 -1.12 11.06 -17.71
N LEU A 406 -0.39 11.90 -18.44
CA LEU A 406 -0.93 13.00 -19.22
C LEU A 406 -1.82 12.49 -20.36
N LEU A 407 -1.32 11.57 -21.18
CA LEU A 407 -2.06 11.03 -22.31
C LEU A 407 -3.30 10.25 -21.84
N ARG A 408 -3.16 9.45 -20.79
CA ARG A 408 -4.29 8.72 -20.18
C ARG A 408 -5.35 9.68 -19.63
N THR A 409 -4.95 10.76 -18.96
CA THR A 409 -5.86 11.80 -18.46
C THR A 409 -6.66 12.45 -19.60
N TYR A 410 -6.00 12.75 -20.70
CA TYR A 410 -6.64 13.28 -21.90
C TYR A 410 -7.68 12.34 -22.50
N THR A 411 -7.32 11.06 -22.66
CA THR A 411 -8.23 10.04 -23.15
C THR A 411 -9.43 9.87 -22.23
N ASN A 412 -9.22 9.86 -20.91
CA ASN A 412 -10.30 9.76 -19.93
C ASN A 412 -11.27 10.95 -19.98
N LEU A 413 -10.76 12.17 -20.22
CA LEU A 413 -11.60 13.35 -20.43
C LEU A 413 -12.46 13.20 -21.70
N ASP A 414 -11.91 12.69 -22.80
CA ASP A 414 -12.67 12.43 -24.02
C ASP A 414 -13.75 11.37 -23.84
N ILE A 415 -13.41 10.27 -23.16
CA ILE A 415 -14.37 9.22 -22.81
C ILE A 415 -15.51 9.79 -21.96
N LEU A 416 -15.19 10.59 -20.94
CA LEU A 416 -16.19 11.20 -20.07
C LEU A 416 -17.11 12.17 -20.84
N ILE A 417 -16.54 13.04 -21.66
CA ILE A 417 -17.31 13.97 -22.51
C ILE A 417 -18.27 13.20 -23.43
N ASN A 418 -17.79 12.16 -24.09
CA ASN A 418 -18.61 11.35 -24.99
C ASN A 418 -19.68 10.56 -24.24
N THR A 419 -19.35 10.07 -23.04
CA THR A 419 -20.30 9.38 -22.15
C THR A 419 -21.45 10.31 -21.80
N ILE A 420 -21.16 11.55 -21.39
CA ILE A 420 -22.18 12.56 -21.07
C ILE A 420 -23.03 12.90 -22.28
N LYS A 421 -22.42 13.07 -23.47
CA LYS A 421 -23.15 13.33 -24.73
C LYS A 421 -24.11 12.18 -25.10
N ALA A 422 -23.73 10.93 -24.81
CA ALA A 422 -24.53 9.74 -25.10
C ALA A 422 -25.66 9.47 -24.10
N LYS A 423 -25.64 10.09 -22.90
CA LYS A 423 -26.72 9.92 -21.92
C LYS A 423 -28.03 10.55 -22.41
N LYS A 424 -29.15 9.90 -22.05
CA LYS A 424 -30.50 10.37 -22.36
C LYS A 424 -30.74 11.74 -21.72
N ALA A 425 -31.46 12.62 -22.41
CA ALA A 425 -31.77 13.96 -21.91
C ALA A 425 -32.50 13.95 -20.55
N ALA A 426 -33.30 12.92 -20.28
CA ALA A 426 -34.02 12.74 -19.00
C ALA A 426 -33.10 12.52 -17.79
N ALA A 427 -31.81 12.18 -18.00
CA ALA A 427 -30.84 12.08 -16.91
C ALA A 427 -30.36 13.44 -16.40
N PHE A 428 -30.72 14.53 -17.08
CA PHE A 428 -30.28 15.89 -16.76
C PHE A 428 -31.48 16.77 -16.45
N ARG A 429 -31.26 17.82 -15.66
CA ARG A 429 -32.29 18.82 -15.34
C ARG A 429 -32.90 19.42 -16.59
N ASN A 430 -32.07 19.71 -17.59
CA ASN A 430 -32.47 20.13 -18.92
C ASN A 430 -31.29 19.95 -19.90
N LYS A 431 -31.56 20.12 -21.20
CA LYS A 431 -30.54 20.01 -22.26
C LYS A 431 -29.40 21.02 -22.09
N SER A 432 -29.68 22.21 -21.54
CA SER A 432 -28.66 23.24 -21.30
C SER A 432 -27.66 22.81 -20.22
N SER A 433 -28.11 22.14 -19.16
CA SER A 433 -27.26 21.55 -18.12
C SER A 433 -26.31 20.49 -18.70
N GLN A 434 -26.79 19.59 -19.55
CA GLN A 434 -25.95 18.61 -20.25
C GLN A 434 -24.87 19.30 -21.11
N LEU A 435 -25.26 20.31 -21.90
CA LEU A 435 -24.34 21.04 -22.76
C LEU A 435 -23.31 21.86 -21.95
N ALA A 436 -23.73 22.45 -20.83
CA ALA A 436 -22.84 23.21 -19.95
C ALA A 436 -21.76 22.28 -19.35
N LEU A 437 -22.15 21.10 -18.87
CA LEU A 437 -21.22 20.10 -18.33
C LEU A 437 -20.15 19.70 -19.35
N VAL A 438 -20.58 19.41 -20.59
CA VAL A 438 -19.69 19.11 -21.72
C VAL A 438 -18.69 20.25 -21.95
N LYS A 439 -19.17 21.50 -22.02
CA LYS A 439 -18.31 22.67 -22.25
C LYS A 439 -17.30 22.88 -21.12
N LYS A 440 -17.68 22.63 -19.87
CA LYS A 440 -16.77 22.72 -18.72
C LYS A 440 -15.65 21.67 -18.82
N LEU A 441 -15.98 20.43 -19.18
CA LEU A 441 -14.98 19.38 -19.39
C LEU A 441 -14.07 19.64 -20.59
N GLU A 442 -14.59 20.18 -21.69
CA GLU A 442 -13.79 20.62 -22.84
C GLU A 442 -12.82 21.75 -22.45
N ALA A 443 -13.23 22.68 -21.58
CA ALA A 443 -12.36 23.72 -21.04
C ALA A 443 -11.27 23.14 -20.12
N ILE A 444 -11.62 22.20 -19.24
CA ILE A 444 -10.65 21.46 -18.39
C ILE A 444 -9.63 20.73 -19.27
N LYS A 445 -10.07 20.02 -20.32
CA LYS A 445 -9.19 19.36 -21.29
C LYS A 445 -8.20 20.35 -21.92
N LYS A 446 -8.65 21.55 -22.28
CA LYS A 446 -7.79 22.62 -22.81
C LYS A 446 -6.80 23.15 -21.77
N GLN A 447 -7.15 23.16 -20.49
CA GLN A 447 -6.22 23.54 -19.41
C GLN A 447 -5.16 22.47 -19.19
N VAL A 448 -5.54 21.18 -19.20
CA VAL A 448 -4.60 20.04 -19.18
C VAL A 448 -3.60 20.13 -20.34
N ALA A 449 -4.07 20.51 -21.53
CA ALA A 449 -3.21 20.76 -22.70
C ALA A 449 -2.13 21.81 -22.50
N ARG A 450 -2.47 22.82 -21.72
CA ARG A 450 -1.59 23.93 -21.39
C ARG A 450 -0.77 23.67 -20.12
N LYS A 451 -0.83 22.44 -19.59
CA LYS A 451 -0.21 22.04 -18.32
C LYS A 451 -0.67 22.88 -17.12
N ALA A 452 -1.87 23.47 -17.21
CA ALA A 452 -2.47 24.27 -16.16
C ALA A 452 -3.28 23.38 -15.19
N TYR A 453 -2.60 22.41 -14.56
CA TYR A 453 -3.26 21.33 -13.80
C TYR A 453 -4.01 21.83 -12.57
N THR A 454 -3.49 22.84 -11.86
CA THR A 454 -4.19 23.44 -10.73
C THR A 454 -5.49 24.11 -11.13
N GLY A 455 -5.47 24.88 -12.23
CA GLY A 455 -6.69 25.46 -12.79
C GLY A 455 -7.69 24.38 -13.21
N ALA A 456 -7.20 23.30 -13.84
CA ALA A 456 -8.01 22.18 -14.27
C ALA A 456 -8.64 21.44 -13.09
N LEU A 457 -7.89 21.26 -12.00
CA LEU A 457 -8.36 20.62 -10.78
C LEU A 457 -9.41 21.48 -10.07
N THR A 458 -9.17 22.78 -9.94
CA THR A 458 -10.15 23.72 -9.37
C THR A 458 -11.45 23.72 -10.18
N ALA A 459 -11.35 23.81 -11.50
CA ALA A 459 -12.52 23.76 -12.38
C ALA A 459 -13.24 22.40 -12.30
N LEU A 460 -12.53 21.28 -12.22
CA LEU A 460 -13.15 19.96 -12.06
C LEU A 460 -13.96 19.89 -10.76
N LYS A 461 -13.41 20.38 -9.64
CA LYS A 461 -14.12 20.38 -8.35
C LYS A 461 -15.35 21.29 -8.38
N GLN A 462 -15.16 22.56 -8.73
CA GLN A 462 -16.19 23.60 -8.58
C GLN A 462 -17.23 23.62 -9.71
N ASP A 463 -16.81 23.35 -10.95
CA ASP A 463 -17.69 23.46 -12.11
C ASP A 463 -18.32 22.14 -12.55
N VAL A 464 -17.79 20.99 -12.07
CA VAL A 464 -18.25 19.66 -12.50
C VAL A 464 -18.75 18.85 -11.30
N VAL A 465 -17.91 18.57 -10.29
CA VAL A 465 -18.27 17.70 -9.16
C VAL A 465 -19.44 18.27 -8.36
N GLU A 466 -19.41 19.56 -8.01
CA GLU A 466 -20.51 20.23 -7.29
C GLU A 466 -21.85 20.26 -8.05
N LYS A 467 -21.88 19.84 -9.33
CA LYS A 467 -23.12 19.80 -10.14
C LYS A 467 -23.73 18.40 -10.24
N MET A 468 -23.18 17.44 -9.49
CA MET A 468 -23.59 16.03 -9.52
C MET A 468 -23.28 15.28 -8.22
N ASP A 469 -23.36 15.98 -7.09
CA ASP A 469 -23.06 15.44 -5.76
C ASP A 469 -24.29 14.93 -5.00
N GLY A 470 -25.49 15.06 -5.60
CA GLY A 470 -26.74 14.53 -5.05
C GLY A 470 -26.69 13.05 -4.62
N TYR A 471 -25.91 12.21 -5.31
CA TYR A 471 -25.75 10.79 -4.97
C TYR A 471 -24.96 10.55 -3.67
N LEU A 472 -24.13 11.53 -3.25
CA LEU A 472 -23.41 11.51 -1.98
C LEU A 472 -24.24 12.11 -0.84
N SER A 473 -25.01 13.16 -1.13
CA SER A 473 -25.84 13.87 -0.14
C SER A 473 -27.20 13.21 0.12
N GLY A 474 -27.54 12.15 -0.62
CA GLY A 474 -28.77 11.38 -0.43
C GLY A 474 -29.97 11.89 -1.23
N GLY A 475 -29.77 12.88 -2.11
CA GLY A 475 -30.82 13.40 -2.98
C GLY A 475 -30.35 14.50 -3.91
N VAL A 476 -31.08 14.69 -5.01
CA VAL A 476 -30.79 15.75 -5.99
C VAL A 476 -31.19 17.11 -5.43
N ASP A 477 -30.30 18.10 -5.50
CA ASP A 477 -30.56 19.46 -5.03
C ASP A 477 -30.85 20.45 -6.18
N ALA A 478 -30.90 21.77 -5.93
CA ALA A 478 -31.15 22.77 -6.97
C ALA A 478 -29.93 23.06 -7.89
N ASN A 479 -28.73 22.79 -7.39
CA ASN A 479 -27.45 23.01 -8.05
C ASN A 479 -27.07 21.84 -9.00
N ASP A 480 -27.65 20.66 -8.76
CA ASP A 480 -27.45 19.47 -9.58
C ASP A 480 -27.93 19.63 -11.03
N TRP A 481 -27.02 19.35 -11.96
CA TRP A 481 -27.25 19.36 -13.40
C TRP A 481 -27.64 17.99 -13.94
N VAL A 482 -27.15 16.94 -13.31
CA VAL A 482 -27.55 15.54 -13.54
C VAL A 482 -28.58 15.19 -12.48
N THR A 483 -29.77 14.74 -12.85
CA THR A 483 -30.87 14.46 -11.91
C THR A 483 -31.13 12.97 -11.71
N ASP A 484 -30.51 12.12 -12.53
CA ASP A 484 -30.53 10.67 -12.33
C ASP A 484 -29.34 10.27 -11.43
N LEU A 485 -29.63 9.83 -10.20
CA LEU A 485 -28.62 9.46 -9.20
C LEU A 485 -27.73 8.28 -9.65
N LYS A 486 -28.24 7.35 -10.46
CA LYS A 486 -27.43 6.25 -11.01
C LYS A 486 -26.44 6.78 -12.04
N VAL A 487 -26.88 7.74 -12.85
CA VAL A 487 -26.01 8.43 -13.80
C VAL A 487 -24.97 9.30 -13.08
N GLN A 488 -25.37 10.03 -12.03
CA GLN A 488 -24.42 10.79 -11.19
C GLN A 488 -23.31 9.89 -10.66
N LYS A 489 -23.67 8.79 -9.97
CA LYS A 489 -22.72 7.84 -9.40
C LYS A 489 -21.73 7.28 -10.43
N GLN A 490 -22.24 6.93 -11.63
CA GLN A 490 -21.39 6.47 -12.72
C GLN A 490 -20.39 7.54 -13.18
N LEU A 491 -20.86 8.77 -13.44
CA LEU A 491 -20.01 9.87 -13.90
C LEU A 491 -18.97 10.26 -12.84
N CYS A 492 -19.36 10.28 -11.56
CA CYS A 492 -18.46 10.58 -10.45
C CYS A 492 -17.32 9.57 -10.35
N THR A 493 -17.57 8.28 -10.57
CA THR A 493 -16.51 7.25 -10.61
C THR A 493 -15.45 7.56 -11.68
N ASP A 494 -15.85 8.05 -12.86
CA ASP A 494 -14.92 8.42 -13.92
C ASP A 494 -14.20 9.74 -13.63
N ILE A 495 -14.90 10.71 -13.02
CA ILE A 495 -14.32 11.98 -12.59
C ILE A 495 -13.26 11.79 -11.50
N GLN A 496 -13.46 10.89 -10.55
CA GLN A 496 -12.49 10.60 -9.48
C GLN A 496 -11.12 10.18 -10.06
N LYS A 497 -11.10 9.38 -11.13
CA LYS A 497 -9.86 8.96 -11.82
C LYS A 497 -9.14 10.17 -12.43
N ILE A 498 -9.88 11.08 -13.08
CA ILE A 498 -9.33 12.31 -13.67
C ILE A 498 -8.82 13.25 -12.57
N TRP A 499 -9.58 13.40 -11.49
CA TRP A 499 -9.18 14.19 -10.33
C TRP A 499 -7.85 13.70 -9.78
N ILE A 500 -7.73 12.41 -9.47
CA ILE A 500 -6.47 11.84 -8.96
C ILE A 500 -5.32 12.07 -9.95
N ALA A 501 -5.54 11.83 -11.24
CA ALA A 501 -4.51 12.05 -12.25
C ALA A 501 -4.04 13.51 -12.32
N LEU A 502 -4.95 14.49 -12.18
CA LEU A 502 -4.59 15.91 -12.11
C LEU A 502 -3.69 16.22 -10.91
N VAL A 503 -3.96 15.64 -9.75
CA VAL A 503 -3.08 15.82 -8.57
C VAL A 503 -1.70 15.23 -8.84
N ILE A 504 -1.62 14.04 -9.43
CA ILE A 504 -0.34 13.38 -9.80
C ILE A 504 0.46 14.24 -10.79
N LEU A 505 -0.21 14.94 -11.69
CA LEU A 505 0.39 15.88 -12.64
C LEU A 505 0.83 17.21 -11.99
N GLY A 506 0.51 17.45 -10.72
CA GLY A 506 0.87 18.66 -9.97
C GLY A 506 -0.27 19.68 -9.84
N GLY A 507 -1.52 19.22 -9.88
CA GLY A 507 -2.73 20.02 -9.71
C GLY A 507 -2.96 20.56 -8.30
#